data_AF-A0A6G9AU40-F1
#
_entry.id   AF-A0A6G9AU40-F1
#
_cell.length_a   1.000
_cell.length_b   1.000
_cell.length_c   1.000
_cell.angle_alpha   90.00
_cell.angle_beta   90.00
_cell.angle_gamma   90.00
#
_symmetry.space_group_name_H-M   'P 1'
#
loop_
_entity.id
_entity.type
_entity.pdbx_description
1 polymer ?
#
loop_
_entity_poly.entity_id
_entity_poly.type
_entity_poly.pdbx_seq_one_letter_code
_entity_poly.pdbx_strand_id
1 'polypeptide(L)'
;MHKLFTAFFLLFTSTVLLAQEPVPNDLKAITILGGKTPSETAVNIGRQFLGRPYIPHTLDISPTEQLVVNFREFDCTTYLETVVAMTLAWHDLADRSNPVLLDQSFRKFLTKLRYRDGRIDGYASRLHYFSDWLQDNERKGLLTDVTRELPGNISVAKSVSYMTTATYKYPRLTDPVILKQVAQAEATISQKPFYFIPKKNIRQAEAQLREGDIIMLTAARPGLDMKHVGLAVKHPDGRIHLLHASSDQGAVVITSYPLSDYLLWHKQLSGIRVARLRTSSGLVTAAAHSEE
;
A
#
# COMPACT_ATOMS: atom_id res chain seq x y z
N MET A 1 -38.15 -44.74 -54.47
CA MET A 1 -37.37 -45.59 -53.54
C MET A 1 -36.63 -44.65 -52.58
N HIS A 2 -36.86 -44.83 -51.27
CA HIS A 2 -36.56 -43.88 -50.20
C HIS A 2 -35.07 -43.51 -50.07
N LYS A 3 -34.76 -42.22 -49.92
CA LYS A 3 -33.49 -41.75 -49.35
C LYS A 3 -33.74 -41.32 -47.90
N LEU A 4 -33.20 -42.09 -46.96
CA LEU A 4 -33.19 -41.78 -45.53
C LEU A 4 -32.36 -40.51 -45.29
N PHE A 5 -32.90 -39.56 -44.53
CA PHE A 5 -32.13 -38.47 -43.93
C PHE A 5 -31.87 -38.82 -42.46
N THR A 6 -30.62 -39.15 -42.16
CA THR A 6 -30.14 -39.38 -40.79
C THR A 6 -29.89 -38.02 -40.14
N ALA A 7 -30.65 -37.66 -39.11
CA ALA A 7 -30.40 -36.48 -38.31
C ALA A 7 -29.28 -36.77 -37.29
N PHE A 8 -28.14 -36.07 -37.42
CA PHE A 8 -27.05 -36.12 -36.45
C PHE A 8 -27.29 -35.04 -35.39
N PHE A 9 -27.63 -35.46 -34.16
CA PHE A 9 -27.81 -34.55 -33.02
C PHE A 9 -26.43 -34.30 -32.39
N LEU A 10 -25.80 -33.17 -32.72
CA LEU A 10 -24.61 -32.69 -32.01
C LEU A 10 -25.06 -32.05 -30.69
N LEU A 11 -24.93 -32.80 -29.59
CA LEU A 11 -25.01 -32.28 -28.23
C LEU A 11 -23.81 -31.36 -27.98
N PHE A 12 -24.02 -30.06 -28.10
CA PHE A 12 -23.13 -29.06 -27.52
C PHE A 12 -23.25 -29.11 -26.00
N THR A 13 -22.30 -29.76 -25.34
CA THR A 13 -22.10 -29.57 -23.90
C THR A 13 -21.47 -28.20 -23.71
N SER A 14 -22.28 -27.23 -23.32
CA SER A 14 -21.79 -25.93 -22.86
C SER A 14 -21.01 -26.15 -21.57
N THR A 15 -19.68 -26.09 -21.64
CA THR A 15 -18.86 -25.86 -20.45
C THR A 15 -19.17 -24.45 -19.99
N VAL A 16 -20.04 -24.33 -18.98
CA VAL A 16 -20.25 -23.09 -18.24
C VAL A 16 -18.91 -22.73 -17.62
N LEU A 17 -18.25 -21.74 -18.23
CA LEU A 17 -17.15 -21.01 -17.62
C LEU A 17 -17.73 -20.39 -16.34
N LEU A 18 -17.36 -20.91 -15.18
CA LEU A 18 -17.75 -20.29 -13.91
C LEU A 18 -17.10 -18.90 -13.88
N ALA A 19 -17.91 -17.89 -14.16
CA ALA A 19 -17.54 -16.50 -13.99
C ALA A 19 -17.10 -16.33 -12.53
N GLN A 20 -15.88 -15.84 -12.36
CA GLN A 20 -15.31 -15.48 -11.07
C GLN A 20 -16.30 -14.55 -10.35
N GLU A 21 -16.68 -14.90 -9.12
CA GLU A 21 -17.60 -14.12 -8.29
C GLU A 21 -17.22 -12.62 -8.30
N PRO A 22 -18.17 -11.69 -8.55
CA PRO A 22 -17.89 -10.28 -8.58
C PRO A 22 -17.45 -9.84 -7.19
N VAL A 23 -16.21 -9.36 -7.11
CA VAL A 23 -15.62 -9.11 -5.82
C VAL A 23 -16.32 -7.96 -5.13
N PRO A 24 -16.62 -8.07 -3.83
CA PRO A 24 -17.39 -7.05 -3.16
C PRO A 24 -16.73 -5.67 -3.14
N ASN A 25 -17.57 -4.63 -3.26
CA ASN A 25 -17.19 -3.26 -2.91
C ASN A 25 -17.43 -2.95 -1.41
N ASP A 26 -17.93 -3.93 -0.67
CA ASP A 26 -18.24 -3.81 0.75
C ASP A 26 -17.32 -4.74 1.55
N LEU A 27 -16.73 -4.21 2.62
CA LEU A 27 -15.89 -4.96 3.53
C LEU A 27 -16.64 -6.18 4.09
N LYS A 28 -17.96 -6.06 4.27
CA LYS A 28 -18.82 -7.13 4.81
C LYS A 28 -18.76 -8.43 4.02
N ALA A 29 -18.42 -8.36 2.73
CA ALA A 29 -18.34 -9.55 1.89
C ALA A 29 -16.89 -9.99 1.63
N ILE A 30 -15.91 -9.33 2.25
CA ILE A 30 -14.53 -9.81 2.33
C ILE A 30 -14.34 -10.53 3.66
N THR A 31 -14.16 -11.84 3.63
CA THR A 31 -13.74 -12.60 4.81
C THR A 31 -12.28 -12.28 5.11
N ILE A 32 -12.00 -11.50 6.16
CA ILE A 32 -10.62 -11.18 6.54
C ILE A 32 -9.91 -12.42 7.07
N LEU A 33 -8.79 -12.79 6.45
CA LEU A 33 -7.91 -13.84 6.94
C LEU A 33 -6.85 -13.24 7.88
N GLY A 34 -7.14 -13.31 9.18
CA GLY A 34 -6.21 -12.87 10.22
C GLY A 34 -5.00 -13.79 10.44
N GLY A 35 -4.09 -13.35 11.29
CA GLY A 35 -2.97 -14.12 11.84
C GLY A 35 -2.77 -13.80 13.32
N LYS A 36 -1.77 -14.43 13.94
CA LYS A 36 -1.41 -14.18 15.35
C LYS A 36 -0.76 -12.82 15.54
N THR A 37 -0.05 -12.33 14.53
CA THR A 37 0.67 -11.05 14.56
C THR A 37 0.14 -10.09 13.49
N PRO A 38 0.35 -8.76 13.65
CA PRO A 38 0.04 -7.81 12.58
C PRO A 38 0.72 -8.14 11.25
N SER A 39 1.99 -8.56 11.27
CA SER A 39 2.72 -8.96 10.06
C SER A 39 2.07 -10.15 9.34
N GLU A 40 1.71 -11.20 10.08
CA GLU A 40 1.04 -12.37 9.53
C GLU A 40 -0.34 -12.00 8.96
N THR A 41 -1.13 -11.21 9.68
CA THR A 41 -2.41 -10.68 9.20
C THR A 41 -2.24 -9.87 7.92
N ALA A 42 -1.27 -8.94 7.86
CA ALA A 42 -1.05 -8.10 6.69
C ALA A 42 -0.71 -8.93 5.45
N VAL A 43 0.11 -9.97 5.59
CA VAL A 43 0.45 -10.83 4.46
C VAL A 43 -0.73 -11.71 4.04
N ASN A 44 -1.47 -12.27 5.01
CA ASN A 44 -2.67 -13.06 4.71
C ASN A 44 -3.70 -12.23 3.93
N ILE A 45 -4.02 -11.04 4.42
CA ILE A 45 -4.93 -10.09 3.76
C ILE A 45 -4.38 -9.67 2.39
N GLY A 46 -3.10 -9.31 2.31
CA GLY A 46 -2.48 -8.92 1.04
C GLY A 46 -2.60 -9.99 -0.03
N ARG A 47 -2.41 -11.26 0.33
CA ARG A 47 -2.58 -12.41 -0.58
C ARG A 47 -4.03 -12.57 -1.08
N GLN A 48 -5.05 -12.13 -0.33
CA GLN A 48 -6.45 -12.18 -0.78
C GLN A 48 -6.73 -11.27 -1.98
N PHE A 49 -5.89 -10.27 -2.19
CA PHE A 49 -6.02 -9.33 -3.29
C PHE A 49 -5.20 -9.74 -4.53
N LEU A 50 -4.52 -10.89 -4.53
CA LEU A 50 -3.80 -11.36 -5.73
C LEU A 50 -4.72 -11.40 -6.96
N GLY A 51 -4.22 -10.90 -8.08
CA GLY A 51 -4.96 -10.79 -9.34
C GLY A 51 -5.90 -9.59 -9.46
N ARG A 52 -6.07 -8.77 -8.40
CA ARG A 52 -6.83 -7.51 -8.48
C ARG A 52 -6.23 -6.57 -9.51
N PRO A 53 -7.02 -5.95 -10.41
CA PRO A 53 -6.51 -5.02 -11.40
C PRO A 53 -5.77 -3.83 -10.80
N TYR A 54 -4.70 -3.43 -11.49
CA TYR A 54 -4.03 -2.17 -11.22
C TYR A 54 -4.75 -1.02 -11.94
N ILE A 55 -5.28 -0.05 -11.20
CA ILE A 55 -5.92 1.16 -11.74
C ILE A 55 -5.39 2.39 -10.99
N PRO A 56 -4.73 3.35 -11.67
CA PRO A 56 -4.29 4.58 -11.04
C PRO A 56 -5.45 5.57 -10.84
N HIS A 57 -5.24 6.57 -9.98
CA HIS A 57 -6.17 7.72 -9.79
C HIS A 57 -7.55 7.37 -9.24
N THR A 58 -7.70 6.22 -8.56
CA THR A 58 -8.98 5.77 -7.97
C THR A 58 -9.49 6.70 -6.86
N LEU A 59 -8.63 7.54 -6.28
CA LEU A 59 -8.99 8.50 -5.24
C LEU A 59 -9.44 9.86 -5.77
N ASP A 60 -9.20 10.17 -7.06
CA ASP A 60 -9.43 11.49 -7.65
C ASP A 60 -10.77 11.60 -8.39
N ILE A 61 -11.79 10.86 -7.92
CA ILE A 61 -13.09 10.70 -8.59
C ILE A 61 -14.17 11.70 -8.14
N SER A 62 -13.98 12.39 -7.02
CA SER A 62 -14.98 13.28 -6.40
C SER A 62 -14.53 14.73 -6.47
N PRO A 63 -15.43 15.72 -6.61
CA PRO A 63 -15.05 17.14 -6.69
C PRO A 63 -14.43 17.67 -5.39
N THR A 64 -14.74 17.08 -4.24
CA THR A 64 -14.14 17.40 -2.94
C THR A 64 -13.37 16.21 -2.39
N GLU A 65 -12.34 16.46 -1.58
CA GLU A 65 -11.58 15.40 -0.92
C GLU A 65 -12.47 14.70 0.11
N GLN A 66 -12.56 13.38 0.02
CA GLN A 66 -13.32 12.53 0.93
C GLN A 66 -12.71 11.13 0.99
N LEU A 67 -13.07 10.35 2.01
CA LEU A 67 -12.61 8.98 2.15
C LEU A 67 -13.22 8.09 1.05
N VAL A 68 -12.41 7.74 0.05
CA VAL A 68 -12.78 6.75 -0.97
C VAL A 68 -12.32 5.35 -0.54
N VAL A 69 -13.24 4.39 -0.55
CA VAL A 69 -12.98 2.96 -0.29
C VAL A 69 -13.23 2.18 -1.57
N ASN A 70 -12.23 1.43 -2.02
CA ASN A 70 -12.32 0.53 -3.18
C ASN A 70 -11.54 -0.75 -2.87
N PHE A 71 -12.17 -1.91 -3.10
CA PHE A 71 -11.57 -3.23 -2.90
C PHE A 71 -11.42 -4.03 -4.19
N ARG A 72 -11.89 -3.49 -5.32
CA ARG A 72 -11.85 -4.16 -6.62
C ARG A 72 -10.57 -3.86 -7.38
N GLU A 73 -10.11 -2.63 -7.27
CA GLU A 73 -9.04 -2.07 -8.10
C GLU A 73 -8.13 -1.22 -7.24
N PHE A 74 -6.82 -1.33 -7.48
CA PHE A 74 -5.83 -0.66 -6.66
C PHE A 74 -4.72 -0.03 -7.50
N ASP A 75 -4.16 1.06 -7.01
CA ASP A 75 -2.76 1.37 -7.25
C ASP A 75 -1.89 0.81 -6.11
N CYS A 76 -0.58 1.03 -6.16
CA CYS A 76 0.33 0.53 -5.13
C CYS A 76 0.03 1.06 -3.73
N THR A 77 -0.40 2.32 -3.62
CA THR A 77 -0.63 3.00 -2.34
C THR A 77 -1.95 2.55 -1.74
N THR A 78 -3.03 2.62 -2.52
CA THR A 78 -4.37 2.21 -2.10
C THR A 78 -4.44 0.74 -1.74
N TYR A 79 -3.69 -0.13 -2.45
CA TYR A 79 -3.50 -1.52 -2.06
C TYR A 79 -2.88 -1.64 -0.66
N LEU A 80 -1.72 -1.02 -0.46
CA LEU A 80 -0.99 -1.09 0.80
C LEU A 80 -1.81 -0.53 1.97
N GLU A 81 -2.39 0.66 1.80
CA GLU A 81 -3.22 1.30 2.83
C GLU A 81 -4.44 0.46 3.19
N THR A 82 -5.08 -0.18 2.20
CA THR A 82 -6.21 -1.08 2.45
C THR A 82 -5.79 -2.27 3.30
N VAL A 83 -4.70 -2.94 2.93
CA VAL A 83 -4.18 -4.10 3.67
C VAL A 83 -3.80 -3.71 5.10
N VAL A 84 -3.10 -2.58 5.26
CA VAL A 84 -2.68 -2.10 6.58
C VAL A 84 -3.88 -1.67 7.43
N ALA A 85 -4.86 -0.97 6.86
CA ALA A 85 -6.07 -0.56 7.57
C ALA A 85 -6.88 -1.77 8.06
N MET A 86 -7.07 -2.78 7.20
CA MET A 86 -7.76 -4.01 7.58
C MET A 86 -6.98 -4.78 8.67
N THR A 87 -5.66 -4.79 8.58
CA THR A 87 -4.79 -5.41 9.59
C THR A 87 -4.95 -4.73 10.95
N LEU A 88 -4.89 -3.40 10.98
CA LEU A 88 -5.04 -2.64 12.23
C LEU A 88 -6.44 -2.81 12.82
N ALA A 89 -7.49 -2.75 11.99
CA ALA A 89 -8.86 -2.98 12.42
C ALA A 89 -9.06 -4.38 13.03
N TRP A 90 -8.47 -5.41 12.42
CA TRP A 90 -8.51 -6.78 12.93
C TRP A 90 -7.89 -6.91 14.33
N HIS A 91 -6.79 -6.20 14.58
CA HIS A 91 -6.08 -6.26 15.86
C HIS A 91 -6.59 -5.27 16.92
N ASP A 92 -7.36 -4.25 16.53
CA ASP A 92 -8.03 -3.28 17.42
C ASP A 92 -9.31 -3.85 18.06
N LEU A 93 -9.97 -4.80 17.39
CA LEU A 93 -11.28 -5.32 17.81
C LEU A 93 -11.18 -6.60 18.64
N ALA A 94 -11.92 -6.63 19.75
CA ALA A 94 -12.14 -7.84 20.55
C ALA A 94 -13.15 -8.79 19.87
N ASP A 95 -14.26 -8.24 19.37
CA ASP A 95 -15.25 -8.97 18.56
C ASP A 95 -15.07 -8.64 17.08
N ARG A 96 -14.39 -9.55 16.38
CA ARG A 96 -14.11 -9.46 14.93
C ARG A 96 -15.24 -10.03 14.09
N SER A 97 -16.22 -10.68 14.71
CA SER A 97 -17.36 -11.27 14.02
C SER A 97 -18.45 -10.25 13.69
N ASN A 98 -18.43 -9.09 14.37
CA ASN A 98 -19.35 -7.99 14.10
C ASN A 98 -18.91 -7.18 12.86
N PRO A 99 -19.63 -7.30 11.73
CA PRO A 99 -19.22 -6.67 10.48
C PRO A 99 -19.33 -5.14 10.50
N VAL A 100 -20.20 -4.57 11.35
CA VAL A 100 -20.37 -3.11 11.47
C VAL A 100 -19.18 -2.51 12.21
N LEU A 101 -18.77 -3.11 13.33
CA LEU A 101 -17.60 -2.65 14.08
C LEU A 101 -16.32 -2.78 13.25
N LEU A 102 -16.22 -3.85 12.46
CA LEU A 102 -15.08 -4.06 11.56
C LEU A 102 -14.99 -2.97 10.48
N ASP A 103 -16.09 -2.64 9.82
CA ASP A 103 -16.12 -1.56 8.81
C ASP A 103 -15.81 -0.18 9.42
N GLN A 104 -16.37 0.12 10.60
CA GLN A 104 -16.06 1.36 11.32
C GLN A 104 -14.58 1.47 11.69
N SER A 105 -14.00 0.40 12.26
CA SER A 105 -12.58 0.37 12.62
C SER A 105 -11.68 0.45 11.37
N PHE A 106 -12.03 -0.27 10.29
CA PHE A 106 -11.33 -0.17 9.00
C PHE A 106 -11.33 1.26 8.46
N ARG A 107 -12.48 1.92 8.38
CA ARG A 107 -12.59 3.32 7.87
C ARG A 107 -11.82 4.29 8.75
N LYS A 108 -11.85 4.11 10.07
CA LYS A 108 -11.05 4.87 11.03
C LYS A 108 -9.55 4.72 10.73
N PHE A 109 -9.03 3.50 10.59
CA PHE A 109 -7.62 3.28 10.30
C PHE A 109 -7.22 3.72 8.90
N LEU A 110 -8.08 3.53 7.88
CA LEU A 110 -7.80 4.03 6.53
C LEU A 110 -7.70 5.56 6.52
N THR A 111 -8.60 6.24 7.23
CA THR A 111 -8.56 7.70 7.39
C THR A 111 -7.30 8.13 8.12
N LYS A 112 -6.95 7.42 9.22
CA LYS A 112 -5.68 7.65 9.91
C LYS A 112 -4.51 7.49 8.95
N LEU A 113 -4.40 6.38 8.21
CA LEU A 113 -3.23 6.13 7.34
C LEU A 113 -3.06 7.16 6.23
N ARG A 114 -4.16 7.51 5.56
CA ARG A 114 -4.16 8.29 4.31
C ARG A 114 -4.05 9.80 4.52
N TYR A 115 -4.53 10.30 5.65
CA TYR A 115 -4.63 11.74 5.90
C TYR A 115 -3.72 12.15 7.06
N ARG A 116 -3.12 13.34 6.93
CA ARG A 116 -2.29 13.96 7.96
C ARG A 116 -3.09 14.12 9.24
N ASP A 117 -2.51 13.73 10.37
CA ASP A 117 -3.20 13.68 11.68
C ASP A 117 -4.46 12.78 11.70
N GLY A 118 -4.70 12.00 10.66
CA GLY A 118 -5.95 11.27 10.47
C GLY A 118 -7.18 12.16 10.26
N ARG A 119 -7.01 13.36 9.69
CA ARG A 119 -8.09 14.33 9.47
C ARG A 119 -8.20 14.68 7.99
N ILE A 120 -9.42 14.57 7.46
CA ILE A 120 -9.72 14.97 6.08
C ILE A 120 -9.98 16.48 6.08
N ASP A 121 -9.06 17.24 5.51
CA ASP A 121 -9.10 18.70 5.39
C ASP A 121 -8.58 19.13 4.00
N GLY A 122 -9.37 18.82 2.98
CA GLY A 122 -9.03 19.12 1.58
C GLY A 122 -7.90 18.27 1.01
N TYR A 123 -7.59 18.47 -0.28
CA TYR A 123 -6.66 17.63 -1.03
C TYR A 123 -5.25 17.56 -0.41
N ALA A 124 -4.76 18.66 0.16
CA ALA A 124 -3.42 18.72 0.75
C ALA A 124 -3.32 18.00 2.11
N SER A 125 -4.44 17.64 2.74
CA SER A 125 -4.44 16.78 3.94
C SER A 125 -4.10 15.33 3.61
N ARG A 126 -4.33 14.87 2.36
CA ARG A 126 -3.92 13.54 1.92
C ARG A 126 -2.39 13.47 1.84
N LEU A 127 -1.82 12.37 2.34
CA LEU A 127 -0.38 12.15 2.41
C LEU A 127 0.15 11.65 1.06
N HIS A 128 0.34 12.57 0.10
CA HIS A 128 0.77 12.24 -1.28
C HIS A 128 2.23 11.79 -1.41
N TYR A 129 3.09 12.25 -0.50
CA TYR A 129 4.49 11.85 -0.46
C TYR A 129 4.69 10.78 0.60
N PHE A 130 5.31 9.67 0.22
CA PHE A 130 5.37 8.52 1.11
C PHE A 130 6.35 8.71 2.27
N SER A 131 7.28 9.67 2.18
CA SER A 131 8.11 10.11 3.30
C SER A 131 7.30 10.87 4.34
N ASP A 132 6.30 11.63 3.91
CA ASP A 132 5.33 12.28 4.80
C ASP A 132 4.40 11.23 5.40
N TRP A 133 3.88 10.33 4.56
CA TRP A 133 3.08 9.18 5.00
C TRP A 133 3.77 8.37 6.10
N LEU A 134 5.04 8.05 5.92
CA LEU A 134 5.82 7.28 6.89
C LEU A 134 5.99 8.06 8.21
N GLN A 135 6.43 9.32 8.15
CA GLN A 135 6.64 10.16 9.34
C GLN A 135 5.34 10.37 10.12
N ASP A 136 4.25 10.67 9.41
CA ASP A 136 2.95 10.92 10.03
C ASP A 136 2.41 9.64 10.68
N ASN A 137 2.50 8.50 10.01
CA ASN A 137 2.04 7.21 10.53
C ASN A 137 2.91 6.65 11.67
N GLU A 138 4.20 6.97 11.69
CA GLU A 138 5.07 6.70 12.83
C GLU A 138 4.70 7.55 14.06
N ARG A 139 4.47 8.86 13.86
CA ARG A 139 4.02 9.78 14.92
C ARG A 139 2.66 9.37 15.49
N LYS A 140 1.74 8.89 14.65
CA LYS A 140 0.43 8.34 15.07
C LYS A 140 0.55 6.96 15.74
N GLY A 141 1.75 6.40 15.87
CA GLY A 141 2.01 5.13 16.53
C GLY A 141 1.51 3.90 15.78
N LEU A 142 1.23 3.99 14.49
CA LEU A 142 0.70 2.86 13.70
C LEU A 142 1.80 1.92 13.22
N LEU A 143 2.99 2.47 13.00
CA LEU A 143 4.16 1.76 12.49
C LEU A 143 5.45 2.38 13.06
N THR A 144 6.58 1.77 12.72
CA THR A 144 7.92 2.27 13.05
C THR A 144 8.81 2.17 11.81
N ASP A 145 9.58 3.22 11.52
CA ASP A 145 10.65 3.18 10.52
C ASP A 145 11.85 2.42 11.09
N VAL A 146 12.10 1.23 10.53
CA VAL A 146 13.19 0.35 10.97
C VAL A 146 14.40 0.43 10.04
N THR A 147 14.40 1.36 9.09
CA THR A 147 15.45 1.46 8.07
C THR A 147 16.84 1.67 8.66
N ARG A 148 16.92 2.41 9.78
CA ARG A 148 18.19 2.68 10.49
C ARG A 148 18.78 1.46 11.19
N GLU A 149 17.95 0.46 11.48
CA GLU A 149 18.35 -0.79 12.13
C GLU A 149 18.97 -1.79 11.14
N LEU A 150 18.68 -1.62 9.85
CA LEU A 150 19.05 -2.58 8.82
C LEU A 150 20.46 -2.28 8.26
N PRO A 151 21.29 -3.30 7.98
CA PRO A 151 22.64 -3.11 7.48
C PRO A 151 22.64 -2.51 6.07
N GLY A 152 23.70 -1.77 5.75
CA GLY A 152 23.84 -1.10 4.45
C GLY A 152 23.03 0.19 4.30
N ASN A 153 22.34 0.64 5.36
CA ASN A 153 21.67 1.94 5.38
C ASN A 153 22.68 3.10 5.34
N ILE A 154 22.27 4.22 4.74
CA ILE A 154 22.98 5.50 4.79
C ILE A 154 21.97 6.62 5.07
N SER A 155 22.44 7.72 5.64
CA SER A 155 21.66 8.95 5.78
C SER A 155 21.84 9.84 4.54
N VAL A 156 20.75 10.41 4.04
CA VAL A 156 20.77 11.33 2.90
C VAL A 156 19.81 12.49 3.12
N ALA A 157 20.15 13.65 2.59
CA ALA A 157 19.22 14.76 2.41
C ALA A 157 18.77 14.77 0.94
N LYS A 158 17.45 14.78 0.72
CA LYS A 158 16.88 14.79 -0.63
C LYS A 158 15.74 15.79 -0.69
N SER A 159 15.86 16.76 -1.60
CA SER A 159 14.78 17.69 -1.88
C SER A 159 13.61 16.99 -2.56
N VAL A 160 12.42 17.27 -2.07
CA VAL A 160 11.12 16.85 -2.61
C VAL A 160 10.42 18.08 -3.13
N SER A 161 9.98 18.03 -4.39
CA SER A 161 9.37 19.17 -5.10
C SER A 161 8.54 18.75 -6.31
N TYR A 162 8.30 17.45 -6.51
CA TYR A 162 7.81 16.92 -7.78
C TYR A 162 6.42 17.44 -8.15
N MET A 163 5.48 17.45 -7.21
CA MET A 163 4.11 17.90 -7.41
C MET A 163 4.05 19.40 -7.74
N THR A 164 4.77 20.24 -6.99
CA THR A 164 4.81 21.70 -7.27
C THR A 164 5.60 22.06 -8.52
N THR A 165 6.54 21.21 -8.95
CA THR A 165 7.26 21.39 -10.23
C THR A 165 6.45 20.87 -11.43
N ALA A 166 5.59 19.87 -11.22
CA ALA A 166 4.81 19.21 -12.27
C ALA A 166 3.29 19.40 -12.07
N THR A 167 2.86 20.62 -11.72
CA THR A 167 1.45 20.96 -11.42
C THR A 167 0.48 20.56 -12.52
N TYR A 168 0.91 20.57 -13.80
CA TYR A 168 0.11 20.12 -14.94
C TYR A 168 -0.39 18.67 -14.83
N LYS A 169 0.21 17.84 -13.97
CA LYS A 169 -0.23 16.46 -13.70
C LYS A 169 -1.27 16.36 -12.59
N TYR A 170 -1.47 17.44 -11.84
CA TYR A 170 -2.27 17.46 -10.63
C TYR A 170 -3.28 18.61 -10.72
N PRO A 171 -4.47 18.38 -11.33
CA PRO A 171 -5.46 19.44 -11.54
C PRO A 171 -5.83 20.20 -10.26
N ARG A 172 -5.75 19.55 -9.08
CA ARG A 172 -5.99 20.18 -7.77
C ARG A 172 -5.01 21.29 -7.42
N LEU A 173 -3.81 21.31 -8.01
CA LEU A 173 -2.78 22.30 -7.72
C LEU A 173 -2.94 23.59 -8.53
N THR A 174 -3.97 23.71 -9.38
CA THR A 174 -4.33 25.00 -9.98
C THR A 174 -4.90 25.97 -8.94
N ASP A 175 -5.43 25.45 -7.82
CA ASP A 175 -5.80 26.25 -6.67
C ASP A 175 -4.53 26.70 -5.91
N PRO A 176 -4.28 28.02 -5.79
CA PRO A 176 -3.07 28.54 -5.15
C PRO A 176 -2.99 28.20 -3.65
N VAL A 177 -4.12 27.99 -2.96
CA VAL A 177 -4.14 27.58 -1.55
C VAL A 177 -3.62 26.15 -1.42
N ILE A 178 -4.13 25.23 -2.26
CA ILE A 178 -3.70 23.83 -2.27
C ILE A 178 -2.22 23.75 -2.68
N LEU A 179 -1.81 24.49 -3.71
CA LEU A 179 -0.42 24.56 -4.14
C LEU A 179 0.51 24.98 -2.98
N LYS A 180 0.14 26.03 -2.24
CA LYS A 180 0.90 26.51 -1.09
C LYS A 180 1.01 25.46 0.02
N GLN A 181 -0.09 24.76 0.32
CA GLN A 181 -0.09 23.70 1.34
C GLN A 181 0.80 22.52 0.93
N VAL A 182 0.76 22.10 -0.33
CA VAL A 182 1.64 21.03 -0.85
C VAL A 182 3.11 21.47 -0.85
N ALA A 183 3.41 22.72 -1.23
CA ALA A 183 4.75 23.27 -1.15
C ALA A 183 5.30 23.29 0.28
N GLN A 184 4.45 23.56 1.28
CA GLN A 184 4.84 23.51 2.69
C GLN A 184 5.17 22.08 3.14
N ALA A 185 4.39 21.09 2.70
CA ALA A 185 4.69 19.68 2.97
C ALA A 185 6.03 19.28 2.33
N GLU A 186 6.25 19.64 1.07
CA GLU A 186 7.51 19.41 0.34
C GLU A 186 8.72 20.04 1.04
N ALA A 187 8.60 21.29 1.51
CA ALA A 187 9.65 21.96 2.27
C ALA A 187 9.96 21.24 3.59
N THR A 188 8.92 20.82 4.31
CA THR A 188 9.06 20.10 5.59
C THR A 188 9.79 18.77 5.41
N ILE A 189 9.46 18.02 4.36
CA ILE A 189 10.14 16.76 4.02
C ILE A 189 11.60 17.04 3.63
N SER A 190 11.83 18.04 2.79
CA SER A 190 13.15 18.38 2.24
C SER A 190 14.16 18.84 3.30
N GLN A 191 13.70 19.39 4.42
CA GLN A 191 14.55 19.87 5.51
C GLN A 191 15.12 18.76 6.39
N LYS A 192 14.56 17.54 6.32
CA LYS A 192 14.96 16.44 7.20
C LYS A 192 15.77 15.39 6.46
N PRO A 193 17.00 15.07 6.90
CA PRO A 193 17.69 13.90 6.39
C PRO A 193 16.95 12.63 6.82
N PHE A 194 17.04 11.58 6.02
CA PHE A 194 16.45 10.28 6.34
C PHE A 194 17.41 9.15 6.00
N TYR A 195 17.21 8.01 6.67
CA TYR A 195 17.92 6.78 6.38
C TYR A 195 17.23 6.02 5.25
N PHE A 196 18.02 5.49 4.33
CA PHE A 196 17.56 4.54 3.32
C PHE A 196 18.65 3.52 3.02
N ILE A 197 18.28 2.36 2.48
CA ILE A 197 19.22 1.36 1.99
C ILE A 197 19.39 1.57 0.49
N PRO A 198 20.54 2.06 0.00
CA PRO A 198 20.78 2.17 -1.43
C PRO A 198 20.67 0.82 -2.11
N LYS A 199 20.20 0.77 -3.35
CA LYS A 199 20.03 -0.50 -4.05
C LYS A 199 21.31 -1.32 -4.19
N LYS A 200 22.46 -0.66 -4.28
CA LYS A 200 23.77 -1.34 -4.28
C LYS A 200 24.08 -2.09 -2.98
N ASN A 201 23.43 -1.71 -1.88
CA ASN A 201 23.62 -2.29 -0.55
C ASN A 201 22.49 -3.27 -0.17
N ILE A 202 21.46 -3.48 -1.02
CA ILE A 202 20.25 -4.22 -0.63
C ILE A 202 20.51 -5.66 -0.18
N ARG A 203 21.53 -6.32 -0.76
CA ARG A 203 21.90 -7.70 -0.39
C ARG A 203 22.38 -7.79 1.06
N GLN A 204 22.91 -6.71 1.63
CA GLN A 204 23.31 -6.68 3.04
C GLN A 204 22.08 -6.73 3.97
N ALA A 205 21.00 -6.05 3.59
CA ALA A 205 19.76 -5.96 4.37
C ALA A 205 18.84 -7.18 4.22
N GLU A 206 18.95 -7.92 3.13
CA GLU A 206 17.98 -8.97 2.75
C GLU A 206 17.71 -9.99 3.86
N ALA A 207 18.75 -10.44 4.57
CA ALA A 207 18.62 -11.41 5.66
C ALA A 207 17.90 -10.88 6.92
N GLN A 208 17.78 -9.55 7.05
CA GLN A 208 17.11 -8.90 8.20
C GLN A 208 15.73 -8.34 7.85
N LEU A 209 15.33 -8.38 6.58
CA LEU A 209 13.96 -8.09 6.17
C LEU A 209 13.03 -9.20 6.68
N ARG A 210 11.88 -8.80 7.19
CA ARG A 210 10.89 -9.72 7.79
C ARG A 210 9.64 -9.77 6.93
N GLU A 211 8.97 -10.90 6.95
CA GLU A 211 7.64 -11.04 6.35
C GLU A 211 6.68 -10.03 6.99
N GLY A 212 5.91 -9.32 6.16
CA GLY A 212 5.05 -8.21 6.57
C GLY A 212 5.73 -6.85 6.72
N ASP A 213 7.05 -6.75 6.54
CA ASP A 213 7.72 -5.44 6.44
C ASP A 213 7.11 -4.64 5.28
N ILE A 214 6.79 -3.37 5.53
CA ILE A 214 6.33 -2.42 4.51
C ILE A 214 7.57 -1.92 3.77
N ILE A 215 7.65 -2.23 2.48
CA ILE A 215 8.76 -1.87 1.62
C ILE A 215 8.39 -0.64 0.79
N MET A 216 9.13 0.44 0.99
CA MET A 216 9.00 1.68 0.24
C MET A 216 10.17 1.80 -0.72
N LEU A 217 9.91 1.68 -2.02
CA LEU A 217 10.92 1.75 -3.07
C LEU A 217 11.21 3.22 -3.42
N THR A 218 12.42 3.69 -3.10
CA THR A 218 12.81 5.10 -3.28
C THR A 218 13.07 5.41 -4.75
N ALA A 219 12.68 6.60 -5.20
CA ALA A 219 12.82 7.01 -6.58
C ALA A 219 14.25 7.53 -6.88
N ALA A 220 14.84 7.14 -8.00
CA ALA A 220 16.07 7.75 -8.50
C ALA A 220 15.85 9.15 -9.09
N ARG A 221 14.58 9.52 -9.37
CA ARG A 221 14.21 10.80 -9.96
C ARG A 221 14.41 11.96 -8.97
N PRO A 222 15.00 13.10 -9.39
CA PRO A 222 15.03 14.31 -8.58
C PRO A 222 13.63 14.80 -8.19
N GLY A 223 13.49 15.35 -6.98
CA GLY A 223 12.24 15.94 -6.49
C GLY A 223 11.15 14.95 -6.05
N LEU A 224 11.29 13.65 -6.35
CA LEU A 224 10.34 12.61 -5.96
C LEU A 224 10.99 11.69 -4.93
N ASP A 225 10.37 11.45 -3.78
CA ASP A 225 10.94 10.64 -2.70
C ASP A 225 10.82 9.13 -2.98
N MET A 226 9.59 8.64 -3.13
CA MET A 226 9.24 7.24 -3.37
C MET A 226 8.60 7.07 -4.74
N LYS A 227 8.80 5.88 -5.31
CA LYS A 227 8.20 5.50 -6.59
C LYS A 227 7.11 4.44 -6.44
N HIS A 228 7.29 3.52 -5.51
CA HIS A 228 6.45 2.33 -5.41
C HIS A 228 6.48 1.76 -3.99
N VAL A 229 5.47 0.98 -3.63
CA VAL A 229 5.36 0.36 -2.31
C VAL A 229 4.80 -1.07 -2.38
N GLY A 230 5.03 -1.85 -1.33
CA GLY A 230 4.46 -3.19 -1.17
C GLY A 230 4.83 -3.81 0.17
N LEU A 231 4.51 -5.09 0.32
CA LEU A 231 4.82 -5.89 1.51
C LEU A 231 5.93 -6.90 1.20
N ALA A 232 6.88 -7.05 2.12
CA ALA A 232 7.83 -8.15 2.08
C ALA A 232 7.11 -9.46 2.39
N VAL A 233 7.28 -10.46 1.53
CA VAL A 233 6.72 -11.80 1.73
C VAL A 233 7.79 -12.85 1.57
N LYS A 234 7.81 -13.84 2.46
CA LYS A 234 8.69 -14.99 2.30
C LYS A 234 8.15 -15.88 1.18
N HIS A 235 9.00 -16.20 0.23
CA HIS A 235 8.68 -17.05 -0.91
C HIS A 235 9.19 -18.50 -0.67
N PRO A 236 8.64 -19.55 -1.32
CA PRO A 236 9.10 -20.93 -1.12
C PRO A 236 10.58 -21.19 -1.40
N ASP A 237 11.25 -20.33 -2.17
CA ASP A 237 12.72 -20.39 -2.36
C ASP A 237 13.53 -19.89 -1.15
N GLY A 238 12.84 -19.47 -0.08
CA GLY A 238 13.42 -19.00 1.17
C GLY A 238 13.79 -17.52 1.19
N ARG A 239 13.64 -16.80 0.07
CA ARG A 239 14.02 -15.38 -0.05
C ARG A 239 12.82 -14.45 0.11
N ILE A 240 13.10 -13.17 0.31
CA ILE A 240 12.07 -12.13 0.43
C ILE A 240 11.70 -11.62 -0.96
N HIS A 241 10.42 -11.70 -1.27
CA HIS A 241 9.78 -11.17 -2.48
C HIS A 241 8.89 -9.98 -2.12
N LEU A 242 8.43 -9.26 -3.15
CA LEU A 242 7.53 -8.11 -2.97
C LEU A 242 6.11 -8.49 -3.39
N LEU A 243 5.17 -8.34 -2.45
CA LEU A 243 3.73 -8.40 -2.70
C LEU A 243 3.20 -6.97 -2.91
N HIS A 244 2.74 -6.65 -4.13
CA HIS A 244 2.39 -5.28 -4.52
C HIS A 244 1.35 -5.23 -5.64
N ALA A 245 0.60 -4.13 -5.73
CA ALA A 245 -0.11 -3.77 -6.97
C ALA A 245 0.89 -3.24 -7.99
N SER A 246 1.06 -3.93 -9.11
CA SER A 246 2.07 -3.65 -10.13
C SER A 246 1.44 -3.01 -11.37
N SER A 247 1.90 -1.81 -11.76
CA SER A 247 1.51 -1.21 -13.04
C SER A 247 2.00 -2.04 -14.21
N ASP A 248 3.20 -2.63 -14.09
CA ASP A 248 3.87 -3.35 -15.18
C ASP A 248 3.20 -4.70 -15.46
N GLN A 249 2.60 -5.31 -14.44
CA GLN A 249 1.85 -6.57 -14.55
C GLN A 249 0.33 -6.35 -14.57
N GLY A 250 -0.14 -5.10 -14.45
CA GLY A 250 -1.56 -4.76 -14.46
C GLY A 250 -2.38 -5.31 -13.29
N ALA A 251 -1.75 -5.85 -12.24
CA ALA A 251 -2.45 -6.49 -11.13
C ALA A 251 -1.64 -6.53 -9.83
N VAL A 252 -2.30 -6.89 -8.72
CA VAL A 252 -1.66 -7.29 -7.47
C VAL A 252 -0.98 -8.64 -7.65
N VAL A 253 0.32 -8.68 -7.42
CA VAL A 253 1.20 -9.82 -7.67
C VAL A 253 2.25 -9.97 -6.56
N ILE A 254 2.81 -11.16 -6.46
CA ILE A 254 4.11 -11.38 -5.82
C ILE A 254 5.16 -11.40 -6.93
N THR A 255 6.26 -10.68 -6.77
CA THR A 255 7.35 -10.70 -7.76
C THR A 255 7.83 -12.13 -8.00
N SER A 256 8.16 -12.50 -9.24
CA SER A 256 8.70 -13.84 -9.55
C SER A 256 10.16 -14.02 -9.15
N TYR A 257 10.82 -12.93 -8.75
CA TYR A 257 12.20 -12.88 -8.30
C TYR A 257 12.31 -12.10 -6.98
N PRO A 258 13.40 -12.31 -6.23
CA PRO A 258 13.60 -11.67 -4.93
C PRO A 258 13.65 -10.15 -5.00
N LEU A 259 13.24 -9.50 -3.91
CA LEU A 259 13.19 -8.03 -3.78
C LEU A 259 14.53 -7.37 -4.09
N SER A 260 15.64 -7.98 -3.69
CA SER A 260 16.98 -7.45 -3.98
C SER A 260 17.27 -7.42 -5.47
N ASP A 261 16.89 -8.47 -6.19
CA ASP A 261 17.07 -8.56 -7.64
C ASP A 261 16.10 -7.60 -8.36
N TYR A 262 14.86 -7.49 -7.88
CA TYR A 262 13.89 -6.48 -8.34
C TYR A 262 14.46 -5.08 -8.24
N LEU A 263 14.98 -4.70 -7.08
CA LEU A 263 15.51 -3.36 -6.86
C LEU A 263 16.75 -3.06 -7.74
N LEU A 264 17.60 -4.06 -7.96
CA LEU A 264 18.81 -3.92 -8.78
C LEU A 264 18.48 -3.75 -10.27
N TRP A 265 17.49 -4.47 -10.79
CA TRP A 265 17.10 -4.43 -12.20
C TRP A 265 16.33 -3.16 -12.58
N HIS A 266 15.57 -2.57 -11.65
CA HIS A 266 14.78 -1.36 -11.94
C HIS A 266 15.64 -0.10 -11.80
N LYS A 267 16.10 0.42 -12.95
CA LYS A 267 16.96 1.62 -13.03
C LYS A 267 16.37 2.87 -12.37
N GLN A 268 15.04 2.98 -12.37
CA GLN A 268 14.30 4.13 -11.81
C GLN A 268 14.21 4.11 -10.27
N LEU A 269 14.67 3.03 -9.63
CA LEU A 269 14.74 2.91 -8.18
C LEU A 269 16.16 3.20 -7.69
N SER A 270 16.26 3.88 -6.55
CA SER A 270 17.53 4.20 -5.88
C SER A 270 17.82 3.32 -4.67
N GLY A 271 16.81 2.72 -4.05
CA GLY A 271 16.93 2.01 -2.79
C GLY A 271 15.59 1.71 -2.13
N ILE A 272 15.61 1.40 -0.84
CA ILE A 272 14.39 1.18 -0.05
C ILE A 272 14.43 1.92 1.29
N ARG A 273 13.23 2.19 1.81
CA ARG A 273 12.97 2.36 3.25
C ARG A 273 12.06 1.23 3.71
N VAL A 274 12.12 0.90 4.99
CA VAL A 274 11.40 -0.23 5.57
C VAL A 274 10.67 0.21 6.82
N ALA A 275 9.37 -0.08 6.89
CA ALA A 275 8.56 0.15 8.08
C ALA A 275 7.95 -1.16 8.60
N ARG A 276 7.67 -1.21 9.90
CA ARG A 276 7.02 -2.34 10.56
C ARG A 276 5.77 -1.88 11.30
N LEU A 277 4.69 -2.66 11.18
CA LEU A 277 3.50 -2.45 12.01
C LEU A 277 3.84 -2.66 13.48
N ARG A 278 3.33 -1.79 14.34
CA ARG A 278 3.52 -1.96 15.79
C ARG A 278 2.67 -3.13 16.30
N THR A 279 3.23 -3.88 17.24
CA THR A 279 2.46 -4.90 17.97
C THR A 279 1.46 -4.24 18.91
N SER A 280 0.38 -4.95 19.24
CA SER A 280 -0.72 -4.47 20.10
C SER A 280 -0.26 -3.89 21.45
N SER A 281 0.86 -4.36 22.02
CA SER A 281 1.45 -3.79 23.24
C SER A 281 1.91 -2.33 23.10
N GLY A 282 2.24 -1.88 21.89
CA GLY A 282 2.68 -0.50 21.61
C GLY A 282 1.56 0.45 21.18
N LEU A 283 0.37 -0.07 20.85
CA LEU A 283 -0.80 0.76 20.49
C LEU A 283 -1.52 1.29 21.74
N VAL A 284 -1.54 0.52 22.83
CA VAL A 284 -2.15 0.91 24.11
C VAL A 284 -1.36 2.05 24.79
N THR A 285 -0.04 2.05 24.68
CA THR A 285 0.83 3.09 25.28
C THR A 285 0.80 4.41 24.51
N ALA A 286 0.62 4.39 23.19
CA ALA A 286 0.53 5.62 22.39
C ALA A 286 -0.78 6.40 22.63
N ALA A 287 -1.89 5.70 22.89
CA ALA A 287 -3.17 6.34 23.21
C ALA A 287 -3.12 7.10 24.56
N ALA A 288 -2.35 6.61 25.53
CA ALA A 288 -2.20 7.24 26.84
C ALA A 288 -1.34 8.53 26.81
N HIS A 289 -0.54 8.75 25.77
CA HIS A 289 0.34 9.91 25.63
C HIS A 289 -0.16 10.97 24.64
N SER A 290 -1.34 10.76 24.03
CA SER A 290 -1.98 11.74 23.14
C SER A 290 -3.14 12.50 23.79
N GLU A 291 -3.39 12.26 25.09
CA GLU A 291 -4.41 12.95 25.90
C GLU A 291 -3.83 13.91 26.96
N GLU A 292 -2.52 14.19 26.92
CA GLU A 292 -1.86 15.30 27.63
C GLU A 292 -1.40 16.40 26.65
#